data_AF-A0A285S6I4-F1
#
_entry.id   AF-A0A285S6I4-F1
#
_cell.length_a   1.000
_cell.length_b   1.000
_cell.length_c   1.000
_cell.angle_alpha   90.00
_cell.angle_beta   90.00
_cell.angle_gamma   90.00
#
_symmetry.space_group_name_H-M   'P 1'
#
loop_
_entity.id
_entity.type
_entity.pdbx_description
1 polymer ?
#
loop_
_entity_poly.entity_id
_entity_poly.type
_entity_poly.pdbx_seq_one_letter_code
_entity_poly.pdbx_strand_id
1 'polypeptide(L)'
;MGVFPAIIAAIDAGLEGREDLPGLDRLLSMAEEVLVAWLVAQGQPVPRDEVEGFWLLGLHRQGARANPSFNACRETCREIVFRRNVALLYPDEADHAHKLMAMVVKHLALFVGGKLEQTGLGEFCCSARPLHVAEAD
;
A
#
# COMPACT_ATOMS: atom_id res chain seq x y z
N MET A 1 -13.91 6.30 -6.07
CA MET A 1 -13.31 5.96 -4.76
C MET A 1 -11.80 5.96 -4.96
N GLY A 2 -11.03 6.61 -4.09
CA GLY A 2 -9.57 6.66 -4.23
C GLY A 2 -8.93 5.27 -4.20
N VAL A 3 -7.70 5.15 -4.70
CA VAL A 3 -6.97 3.87 -4.81
C VAL A 3 -6.80 3.17 -3.45
N PHE A 4 -6.46 3.92 -2.40
CA PHE A 4 -6.22 3.34 -1.07
C PHE A 4 -7.48 2.75 -0.42
N PRO A 5 -8.61 3.48 -0.31
CA PRO A 5 -9.83 2.88 0.24
C PRO A 5 -10.32 1.66 -0.53
N ALA A 6 -10.17 1.64 -1.86
CA ALA A 6 -10.57 0.50 -2.68
C ALA A 6 -9.73 -0.75 -2.40
N ILE A 7 -8.40 -0.59 -2.30
CA ILE A 7 -7.47 -1.68 -1.96
C ILE A 7 -7.76 -2.21 -0.55
N ILE A 8 -7.91 -1.31 0.44
CA ILE A 8 -8.17 -1.69 1.83
C ILE A 8 -9.50 -2.46 1.93
N ALA A 9 -10.56 -1.95 1.30
CA ALA A 9 -11.87 -2.60 1.34
C ALA A 9 -11.86 -4.00 0.71
N ALA A 10 -11.18 -4.19 -0.42
CA ALA A 10 -11.06 -5.48 -1.07
C ALA A 10 -10.28 -6.49 -0.22
N ILE A 11 -9.18 -6.05 0.41
CA ILE A 11 -8.39 -6.90 1.30
C ILE A 11 -9.19 -7.26 2.55
N ASP A 12 -9.90 -6.30 3.16
CA ASP A 12 -10.70 -6.54 4.36
C ASP A 12 -11.87 -7.50 4.07
N ALA A 13 -12.55 -7.34 2.93
CA ALA A 13 -13.58 -8.29 2.51
C ALA A 13 -13.05 -9.72 2.35
N GLY A 14 -11.86 -9.86 1.77
CA GLY A 14 -11.18 -11.15 1.62
C GLY A 14 -10.73 -11.78 2.94
N LEU A 15 -10.13 -10.99 3.83
CA LEU A 15 -9.66 -11.46 5.14
C LEU A 15 -10.81 -11.81 6.09
N GLU A 16 -11.94 -11.11 5.98
CA GLU A 16 -13.16 -11.38 6.75
C GLU A 16 -14.01 -12.53 6.18
N GLY A 17 -13.63 -13.08 5.02
CA GLY A 17 -14.36 -14.15 4.35
C GLY A 17 -15.69 -13.72 3.74
N ARG A 18 -15.89 -12.41 3.52
CA ARG A 18 -17.07 -11.88 2.82
C ARG A 18 -16.95 -12.02 1.30
N GLU A 19 -15.73 -12.00 0.79
CA GLU A 19 -15.37 -12.18 -0.62
C GLU A 19 -14.10 -13.04 -0.74
N ASP A 20 -13.73 -13.42 -1.97
CA ASP A 20 -12.45 -14.07 -2.22
C ASP A 20 -11.29 -13.09 -2.01
N LEU A 21 -10.23 -13.54 -1.32
CA LEU A 21 -9.03 -12.75 -1.16
C LEU A 21 -8.37 -12.49 -2.53
N PRO A 22 -7.96 -11.25 -2.84
CA PRO A 22 -7.29 -10.98 -4.11
C PRO A 22 -6.08 -11.90 -4.31
N GLY A 23 -5.94 -12.48 -5.51
CA GLY A 23 -4.83 -13.38 -5.82
C GLY A 23 -3.45 -12.71 -5.70
N LEU A 24 -2.40 -13.51 -5.61
CA LEU A 24 -1.02 -13.06 -5.38
C LEU A 24 -0.56 -11.96 -6.36
N ASP A 25 -0.84 -12.13 -7.65
CA ASP A 25 -0.46 -11.13 -8.67
C ASP A 25 -1.26 -9.85 -8.52
N ARG A 26 -2.56 -9.95 -8.18
CA ARG A 26 -3.38 -8.77 -7.90
C ARG A 26 -2.88 -8.02 -6.68
N LEU A 27 -2.51 -8.73 -5.61
CA LEU A 27 -1.93 -8.13 -4.40
C LEU A 27 -0.61 -7.41 -4.70
N LEU A 28 0.26 -7.98 -5.54
CA LEU A 28 1.47 -7.32 -5.99
C LEU A 28 1.14 -6.03 -6.77
N SER A 29 0.22 -6.10 -7.75
CA SER A 29 -0.20 -4.92 -8.50
C SER A 29 -0.87 -3.86 -7.63
N MET A 30 -1.62 -4.23 -6.59
CA MET A 30 -2.17 -3.28 -5.62
C MET A 30 -1.07 -2.54 -4.85
N ALA A 31 0.00 -3.24 -4.45
CA ALA A 31 1.14 -2.62 -3.81
C ALA A 31 1.88 -1.65 -4.75
N GLU A 32 1.98 -2.00 -6.03
CA GLU A 32 2.56 -1.14 -7.07
C GLU A 32 1.70 0.11 -7.31
N GLU A 33 0.37 -0.04 -7.42
CA GLU A 33 -0.60 1.05 -7.51
C GLU A 33 -0.45 2.05 -6.35
N VAL A 34 -0.22 1.56 -5.14
CA VAL A 34 0.05 2.37 -3.95
C VAL A 34 1.31 3.23 -4.12
N LEU A 35 2.42 2.66 -4.59
CA LEU A 35 3.66 3.42 -4.77
C LEU A 35 3.62 4.33 -6.01
N VAL A 36 2.87 3.95 -7.05
CA VAL A 36 2.60 4.82 -8.20
C VAL A 36 1.83 6.05 -7.75
N ALA A 37 0.80 5.90 -6.93
CA ALA A 37 0.04 7.02 -6.38
C ALA A 37 0.93 7.99 -5.59
N TRP A 38 1.87 7.47 -4.81
CA TRP A 38 2.87 8.28 -4.10
C TRP A 38 3.75 9.11 -5.05
N LEU A 39 4.28 8.49 -6.12
CA LEU A 39 5.14 9.17 -7.09
C LEU A 39 4.36 10.22 -7.90
N VAL A 40 3.17 9.86 -8.36
CA VAL A 40 2.29 10.77 -9.12
C VAL A 40 1.89 11.98 -8.29
N ALA A 41 1.56 11.80 -7.01
CA ALA A 41 1.22 12.89 -6.11
C ALA A 41 2.40 13.87 -5.89
N GLN A 42 3.64 13.41 -6.03
CA GLN A 42 4.84 14.25 -6.01
C GLN A 42 5.21 14.84 -7.38
N GLY A 43 4.43 14.58 -8.42
CA GLY A 43 4.78 14.96 -9.79
C GLY A 43 6.01 14.24 -10.35
N GLN A 44 6.39 13.11 -9.77
CA GLN A 44 7.53 12.32 -10.24
C GLN A 44 7.12 11.40 -11.40
N PRO A 45 8.01 11.17 -12.38
CA PRO A 45 7.76 10.17 -13.40
C PRO A 45 7.70 8.76 -12.78
N VAL A 46 6.85 7.89 -13.31
CA VAL A 46 6.81 6.51 -12.86
C VAL A 46 7.96 5.73 -13.53
N PRO A 47 8.89 5.12 -12.76
CA PRO A 47 9.99 4.36 -13.32
C PRO A 47 9.48 3.14 -14.07
N ARG A 48 10.26 2.65 -15.04
CA ARG A 48 10.04 1.34 -15.67
C ARG A 48 11.04 0.27 -15.21
N ASP A 49 12.00 0.68 -14.38
CA ASP A 49 13.08 -0.20 -13.95
C ASP A 49 12.65 -1.08 -12.79
N GLU A 50 13.14 -2.31 -12.79
CA GLU A 50 13.01 -3.24 -11.67
C GLU A 50 14.22 -3.17 -10.75
N VAL A 51 14.01 -3.50 -9.48
CA VAL A 51 15.07 -3.75 -8.51
C VAL A 51 14.87 -5.17 -7.98
N GLU A 52 15.93 -5.99 -8.00
CA GLU A 52 15.86 -7.40 -7.61
C GLU A 52 14.78 -8.21 -8.38
N GLY A 53 14.44 -7.78 -9.62
CA GLY A 53 13.41 -8.41 -10.45
C GLY A 53 11.97 -8.00 -10.12
N PHE A 54 11.78 -6.95 -9.31
CA PHE A 54 10.44 -6.46 -8.94
C PHE A 54 10.31 -4.96 -9.21
N TRP A 55 9.25 -4.60 -9.91
CA TRP A 55 8.91 -3.20 -10.18
C TRP A 55 8.53 -2.45 -8.91
N LEU A 56 7.80 -3.10 -7.99
CA LEU A 56 7.52 -2.59 -6.64
C LEU A 56 8.76 -2.02 -5.93
N LEU A 57 9.89 -2.72 -6.00
CA LEU A 57 11.13 -2.29 -5.35
C LEU A 57 11.79 -1.11 -6.10
N GLY A 58 11.63 -1.05 -7.42
CA GLY A 58 12.02 0.10 -8.24
C GLY A 58 11.23 1.36 -7.90
N LEU A 59 9.90 1.22 -7.77
CA LEU A 59 8.98 2.28 -7.34
C LEU A 59 9.36 2.81 -5.95
N HIS A 60 9.59 1.91 -4.98
CA HIS A 60 10.00 2.30 -3.63
C HIS A 60 11.33 3.06 -3.65
N ARG A 61 12.34 2.53 -4.36
CA ARG A 61 13.68 3.15 -4.45
C ARG A 61 13.58 4.59 -4.96
N GLN A 62 12.73 4.85 -5.95
CA GLN A 62 12.51 6.21 -6.43
C GLN A 62 11.73 7.06 -5.39
N GLY A 63 10.64 6.53 -4.85
CA GLY A 63 9.76 7.22 -3.90
C GLY A 63 10.45 7.65 -2.61
N ALA A 64 11.53 6.96 -2.22
CA ALA A 64 12.32 7.28 -1.04
C ALA A 64 13.37 8.39 -1.25
N ARG A 65 13.71 8.76 -2.50
CA ARG A 65 14.83 9.70 -2.78
C ARG A 65 14.63 11.09 -2.17
N ALA A 66 13.41 11.61 -2.22
CA ALA A 66 13.10 12.96 -1.77
C ALA A 66 12.57 13.02 -0.32
N ASN A 67 12.28 11.86 0.30
CA ASN A 67 11.64 11.80 1.61
C ASN A 67 12.25 10.67 2.46
N PRO A 68 13.20 10.97 3.37
CA PRO A 68 13.84 9.98 4.22
C PRO A 68 12.83 9.17 5.07
N SER A 69 11.73 9.79 5.49
CA SER A 69 10.70 9.12 6.27
C SER A 69 9.88 8.10 5.45
N PHE A 70 9.91 8.19 4.12
CA PHE A 70 9.27 7.21 3.25
C PHE A 70 10.06 5.90 3.17
N ASN A 71 11.38 5.93 3.39
CA ASN A 71 12.21 4.73 3.42
C ASN A 71 11.80 3.74 4.54
N ALA A 72 10.96 4.16 5.48
CA ALA A 72 10.39 3.30 6.51
C ALA A 72 9.54 2.14 5.93
N CYS A 73 9.00 2.27 4.72
CA CYS A 73 8.25 1.18 4.07
C CYS A 73 9.11 0.26 3.20
N ARG A 74 10.44 0.39 3.22
CA ARG A 74 11.36 -0.48 2.46
C ARG A 74 11.15 -1.95 2.80
N GLU A 75 11.17 -2.29 4.09
CA GLU A 75 11.00 -3.67 4.53
C GLU A 75 9.58 -4.18 4.26
N THR A 76 8.56 -3.32 4.35
CA THR A 76 7.19 -3.66 3.93
C THR A 76 7.15 -4.08 2.46
N CYS A 77 7.83 -3.38 1.56
CA CYS A 77 7.88 -3.74 0.14
C CYS A 77 8.63 -5.05 -0.10
N ARG A 78 9.76 -5.29 0.61
CA ARG A 78 10.50 -6.55 0.53
C ARG A 78 9.69 -7.73 1.06
N GLU A 79 8.94 -7.52 2.13
CA GLU A 79 8.09 -8.53 2.75
C GLU A 79 6.96 -8.97 1.79
N ILE A 80 6.34 -8.04 1.06
CA ILE A 80 5.31 -8.37 0.04
C ILE A 80 5.88 -9.33 -1.01
N VAL A 81 7.08 -9.02 -1.53
CA VAL A 81 7.80 -9.87 -2.48
C VAL A 81 8.13 -11.23 -1.87
N PHE A 82 8.65 -11.23 -0.64
CA PHE A 82 9.00 -12.46 0.08
C PHE A 82 7.78 -13.36 0.24
N ARG A 83 6.64 -12.82 0.71
CA ARG A 83 5.41 -13.60 0.92
C ARG A 83 4.82 -14.12 -0.38
N ARG A 84 4.88 -13.34 -1.48
CA ARG A 84 4.52 -13.84 -2.81
C ARG A 84 5.37 -15.04 -3.20
N ASN A 85 6.69 -14.95 -3.03
CA ASN A 85 7.60 -16.03 -3.40
C ASN A 85 7.38 -17.27 -2.52
N VAL A 86 7.12 -17.10 -1.21
CA VAL A 86 6.78 -18.23 -0.33
C VAL A 86 5.51 -18.91 -0.84
N ALA A 87 4.46 -18.14 -1.15
CA ALA A 87 3.19 -18.70 -1.60
C ALA A 87 3.28 -19.46 -2.94
N LEU A 88 4.20 -19.06 -3.83
CA LEU A 88 4.42 -19.73 -5.11
C LEU A 88 5.32 -20.97 -5.02
N LEU A 89 6.30 -20.96 -4.12
CA LEU A 89 7.36 -21.97 -4.08
C LEU A 89 7.14 -23.04 -3.00
N TYR A 90 6.33 -22.77 -1.99
CA TYR A 90 6.09 -23.67 -0.85
C TYR A 90 4.58 -23.88 -0.66
N PRO A 91 3.99 -24.88 -1.36
CA PRO A 91 2.54 -25.13 -1.33
C PRO A 91 1.95 -25.31 0.07
N ASP A 92 2.71 -25.94 0.98
CA ASP A 92 2.28 -26.18 2.37
C ASP A 92 2.14 -24.88 3.19
N GLU A 93 2.80 -23.80 2.77
CA GLU A 93 2.74 -22.49 3.41
C GLU A 93 1.89 -21.48 2.62
N ALA A 94 1.33 -21.87 1.47
CA ALA A 94 0.77 -20.96 0.50
C ALA A 94 -0.39 -20.13 1.06
N ASP A 95 -1.35 -20.76 1.73
CA ASP A 95 -2.50 -20.09 2.33
C ASP A 95 -2.09 -19.07 3.40
N HIS A 96 -1.09 -19.43 4.21
CA HIS A 96 -0.60 -18.55 5.26
C HIS A 96 0.15 -17.36 4.66
N ALA A 97 1.06 -17.61 3.73
CA ALA A 97 1.81 -16.59 3.03
C ALA A 97 0.89 -15.65 2.22
N HIS A 98 -0.17 -16.15 1.61
CA HIS A 98 -1.16 -15.35 0.88
C HIS A 98 -1.89 -14.37 1.81
N LYS A 99 -2.38 -14.84 2.97
CA LYS A 99 -3.02 -13.98 3.97
C LYS A 99 -2.06 -12.95 4.56
N LEU A 100 -0.82 -13.35 4.86
CA LEU A 100 0.22 -12.42 5.31
C LEU A 100 0.52 -11.36 4.25
N MET A 101 0.69 -11.76 2.99
CA MET A 101 0.91 -10.83 1.87
C MET A 101 -0.20 -9.78 1.82
N ALA A 102 -1.47 -10.21 1.90
CA ALA A 102 -2.60 -9.28 1.90
C ALA A 102 -2.56 -8.28 3.06
N MET A 103 -2.26 -8.73 4.29
CA MET A 103 -2.11 -7.82 5.43
C MET A 103 -0.97 -6.81 5.25
N VAL A 104 0.15 -7.23 4.66
CA VAL A 104 1.29 -6.34 4.41
C VAL A 104 0.97 -5.34 3.29
N VAL A 105 0.24 -5.73 2.24
CA VAL A 105 -0.26 -4.80 1.21
C VAL A 105 -1.22 -3.77 1.82
N LYS A 106 -2.15 -4.21 2.68
CA LYS A 106 -3.02 -3.29 3.43
C LYS A 106 -2.21 -2.31 4.29
N HIS A 107 -1.20 -2.79 5.01
CA HIS A 107 -0.33 -1.94 5.80
C HIS A 107 0.41 -0.91 4.94
N LEU A 108 0.92 -1.30 3.77
CA LEU A 108 1.53 -0.36 2.82
C LEU A 108 0.53 0.71 2.37
N ALA A 109 -0.70 0.33 2.02
CA ALA A 109 -1.75 1.26 1.61
C ALA A 109 -2.09 2.27 2.72
N LEU A 110 -2.22 1.81 3.97
CA LEU A 110 -2.46 2.67 5.13
C LEU A 110 -1.29 3.64 5.37
N PHE A 111 -0.05 3.14 5.32
CA PHE A 111 1.14 3.97 5.51
C PHE A 111 1.26 5.07 4.46
N VAL A 112 1.15 4.71 3.17
CA VAL A 112 1.30 5.66 2.07
C VAL A 112 0.12 6.63 2.00
N GLY A 113 -1.11 6.16 2.24
CA GLY A 113 -2.28 7.02 2.38
C GLY A 113 -2.09 8.07 3.47
N GLY A 114 -1.65 7.66 4.67
CA GLY A 114 -1.36 8.58 5.76
C GLY A 114 -0.19 9.55 5.46
N LYS A 115 0.80 9.14 4.66
CA LYS A 115 1.88 10.04 4.20
C LYS A 115 1.37 11.10 3.24
N LEU A 116 0.48 10.72 2.33
CA LEU A 116 -0.18 11.65 1.40
C LEU A 116 -1.05 12.65 2.16
N GLU A 117 -1.81 12.20 3.16
CA GLU A 117 -2.56 13.07 4.08
C GLU A 117 -1.64 14.06 4.80
N GLN A 118 -0.58 13.56 5.43
CA GLN A 118 0.38 14.36 6.20
C GLN A 118 1.06 15.44 5.34
N THR A 119 1.28 15.17 4.05
CA THR A 119 1.94 16.09 3.12
C THR A 119 0.96 17.01 2.38
N GLY A 120 -0.34 16.88 2.62
CA GLY A 120 -1.38 17.62 1.91
C GLY A 120 -1.48 17.26 0.42
N LEU A 121 -0.91 16.12 0.02
CA LEU A 121 -0.87 15.65 -1.36
C LEU A 121 -1.95 14.59 -1.56
N GLY A 122 -3.17 14.99 -1.96
CA GLY A 122 -4.26 14.07 -2.27
C GLY A 122 -5.64 14.69 -2.10
N GLU A 123 -6.65 14.12 -2.77
CA GLU A 123 -8.05 14.48 -2.52
C GLU A 123 -8.56 13.74 -1.29
N PHE A 124 -8.45 14.40 -0.14
CA PHE A 124 -9.05 13.93 1.09
C PHE A 124 -10.41 14.59 1.23
N CYS A 125 -11.47 13.77 1.31
CA CYS A 125 -12.80 14.26 1.60
C CYS A 125 -12.80 14.74 3.06
N CYS A 126 -12.52 16.03 3.26
CA CYS A 126 -12.54 16.70 4.55
C CYS A 126 -13.96 16.73 5.13
N SER A 127 -14.40 15.64 5.74
CA SER A 127 -15.48 15.65 6.74
C SER A 127 -14.92 15.85 8.15
N ALA A 128 -13.84 16.63 8.29
CA ALA A 128 -13.31 17.05 9.57
C ALA A 128 -14.28 18.06 10.21
N ARG A 129 -15.35 17.55 10.82
CA ARG A 129 -16.19 18.32 11.73
C ARG A 129 -15.29 18.72 12.92
N PRO A 130 -15.18 20.00 13.28
CA PRO A 130 -14.38 20.40 14.44
C PRO A 130 -14.94 19.74 15.70
N LEU A 131 -14.11 18.98 16.43
CA LEU A 131 -14.50 18.35 17.70
C LEU A 131 -14.40 19.29 18.92
N HIS A 132 -14.14 20.59 18.72
CA HIS A 132 -14.15 21.57 19.79
C HIS A 132 -14.75 22.90 19.34
N VAL A 133 -16.09 22.95 19.31
CA VAL A 133 -16.83 24.19 19.60
C VAL A 133 -17.95 23.81 20.57
N ALA A 134 -17.60 23.81 21.85
CA ALA A 134 -18.49 23.87 23.01
C ALA A 134 -17.64 24.56 24.08
N GLU A 135 -18.03 25.64 24.75
CA GLU A 135 -19.27 26.39 24.83
C GLU A 135 -18.82 27.74 25.44
N ALA A 136 -19.21 28.86 24.84
CA ALA A 136 -19.11 30.17 25.48
C ALA A 136 -20.47 30.81 25.32
N ASP A 137 -21.35 30.54 26.28
CA ASP A 137 -22.21 31.51 26.96
C ASP A 137 -22.90 30.84 28.16
#